data_AF-A0A3M6TFI0-F1
#
_entry.id   AF-A0A3M6TFI0-F1
#
_cell.length_a   1.000
_cell.length_b   1.000
_cell.length_c   1.000
_cell.angle_alpha   90.00
_cell.angle_beta   90.00
_cell.angle_gamma   90.00
#
_symmetry.space_group_name_H-M   'P 1'
#
loop_
_entity.id
_entity.type
_entity.pdbx_description
1 polymer ?
#
loop_
_entity_poly.entity_id
_entity_poly.type
_entity_poly.pdbx_seq_one_letter_code
_entity_poly.pdbx_strand_id
1 'polypeptide(L)'
;MESAPKKVVMSWTEEKDVLLMREMAAQGIFQFKSGSRERGTVWQAITKNLNGHKDLFHSVTSRGVSDRFTLILRRYKAKNAEELKSTGEGSEDEYDLLLEELTHLSEESDKKANAEAESAKEKISAEKELALDIRKRAMETMGQTSKRTKSDELQDNEINERKKGRTGGDTLAWLEKKADRDLKYKELQLEEQRKEREFQQRERKEQMELIQKQLQMQGESQKQQQQQQMMLMQQMMSIMQQQQQQLQLFTSKQDKD
;
A
#
# COMPACT_ATOMS: atom_id res chain seq x y z
N MET A 1 -8.21 43.86 42.91
CA MET A 1 -7.50 42.59 42.66
C MET A 1 -8.35 41.78 41.72
N GLU A 2 -8.07 41.87 40.43
CA GLU A 2 -8.80 41.15 39.39
C GLU A 2 -8.40 39.68 39.48
N SER A 3 -9.36 38.82 39.82
CA SER A 3 -9.15 37.38 39.96
C SER A 3 -8.71 36.81 38.62
N ALA A 4 -7.50 36.25 38.57
CA ALA A 4 -7.00 35.55 37.38
C ALA A 4 -8.04 34.51 36.91
N PRO A 5 -8.31 34.40 35.60
CA PRO A 5 -9.28 33.45 35.09
C PRO A 5 -8.82 32.03 35.45
N LYS A 6 -9.66 31.29 36.18
CA LYS A 6 -9.39 29.89 36.52
C LYS A 6 -9.20 29.10 35.22
N LYS A 7 -8.02 28.50 35.04
CA LYS A 7 -7.71 27.65 33.90
C LYS A 7 -8.64 26.45 33.92
N VAL A 8 -9.67 26.46 33.06
CA VAL A 8 -10.59 25.33 32.92
C VAL A 8 -9.78 24.14 32.39
N VAL A 9 -9.59 23.13 33.22
CA VAL A 9 -8.94 21.89 32.81
C VAL A 9 -9.93 21.15 31.91
N MET A 10 -9.56 20.99 30.65
CA MET A 10 -10.37 20.28 29.66
C MET A 10 -10.56 18.82 30.09
N SER A 11 -11.81 18.40 30.30
CA SER A 11 -12.15 17.00 30.58
C SER A 11 -12.33 16.22 29.29
N TRP A 12 -11.74 15.02 29.24
CA TRP A 12 -11.94 14.08 28.14
C TRP A 12 -13.08 13.12 28.47
N THR A 13 -13.97 12.91 27.51
CA THR A 13 -15.13 12.02 27.58
C THR A 13 -15.09 11.07 26.39
N GLU A 14 -15.89 10.01 26.43
CA GLU A 14 -15.98 9.03 25.35
C GLU A 14 -16.41 9.66 24.03
N GLU A 15 -17.41 10.53 24.05
CA GLU A 15 -17.83 11.32 22.87
C GLU A 15 -16.69 12.13 22.25
N LYS A 16 -15.83 12.73 23.08
CA LYS A 16 -14.65 13.49 22.62
C LYS A 16 -13.57 12.58 22.05
N ASP A 17 -13.44 11.39 22.60
CA ASP A 17 -12.51 10.37 22.14
C ASP A 17 -12.97 9.80 20.79
N VAL A 18 -14.27 9.53 20.59
CA VAL A 18 -14.84 9.13 19.29
C VAL A 18 -14.54 10.20 18.24
N LEU A 19 -14.79 11.48 18.54
CA LEU A 19 -14.50 12.56 17.60
C LEU A 19 -13.01 12.66 17.27
N LEU A 20 -12.14 12.50 18.28
CA LEU A 20 -10.69 12.42 18.08
C LEU A 20 -10.32 11.27 17.14
N MET A 21 -10.84 10.07 17.38
CA MET A 21 -10.53 8.88 16.59
C MET A 21 -11.04 9.03 15.15
N ARG A 22 -12.26 9.56 14.95
CA ARG A 22 -12.79 9.90 13.62
C ARG A 22 -11.89 10.89 12.87
N GLU A 23 -11.46 11.96 13.52
CA GLU A 23 -10.56 12.94 12.89
C GLU A 23 -9.19 12.32 12.57
N MET A 24 -8.66 11.44 13.44
CA MET A 24 -7.42 10.71 13.18
C MET A 24 -7.52 9.79 11.96
N ALA A 25 -8.65 9.08 11.82
CA ALA A 25 -8.94 8.25 10.66
C ALA A 25 -9.06 9.10 9.39
N ALA A 26 -9.84 10.19 9.44
CA ALA A 26 -10.05 11.08 8.30
C ALA A 26 -8.76 11.75 7.80
N GLN A 27 -7.86 12.11 8.71
CA GLN A 27 -6.57 12.72 8.36
C GLN A 27 -5.47 11.69 8.03
N GLY A 28 -5.76 10.39 8.16
CA GLY A 28 -4.82 9.32 7.78
C GLY A 28 -3.50 9.36 8.52
N ILE A 29 -3.50 9.65 9.83
CA ILE A 29 -2.29 10.00 10.57
C ILE A 29 -1.18 8.92 10.54
N PHE A 30 -1.56 7.64 10.46
CA PHE A 30 -0.62 6.52 10.45
C PHE A 30 0.02 6.25 9.08
N GLN A 31 -0.38 6.96 8.03
CA GLN A 31 0.31 6.94 6.74
C GLN A 31 1.73 7.53 6.84
N PHE A 32 1.95 8.40 7.84
CA PHE A 32 3.22 9.06 8.08
C PHE A 32 4.02 8.38 9.19
N LYS A 33 5.34 8.32 9.00
CA LYS A 33 6.27 7.72 9.95
C LYS A 33 6.16 8.37 11.33
N SER A 34 6.25 7.56 12.38
CA SER A 34 6.31 8.05 13.75
C SER A 34 7.47 9.05 13.95
N GLY A 35 7.19 10.18 14.61
CA GLY A 35 8.16 11.26 14.82
C GLY A 35 8.51 12.10 13.59
N SER A 36 7.88 11.87 12.43
CA SER A 36 8.11 12.70 11.24
C SER A 36 7.48 14.09 11.38
N ARG A 37 7.99 15.05 10.60
CA ARG A 37 7.46 16.41 10.56
C ARG A 37 6.01 16.41 10.03
N GLU A 38 5.75 15.61 9.01
CA GLU A 38 4.43 15.44 8.40
C GLU A 38 3.42 14.94 9.42
N ARG A 39 3.76 13.90 10.21
CA ARG A 39 2.87 13.42 11.28
C ARG A 39 2.60 14.48 12.34
N GLY A 40 3.60 15.30 12.66
CA GLY A 40 3.43 16.48 13.52
C GLY A 40 2.44 17.50 12.94
N THR A 41 2.49 17.76 11.62
CA THR A 41 1.53 18.66 10.97
C THR A 41 0.10 18.08 10.95
N VAL A 42 -0.05 16.77 10.79
CA VAL A 42 -1.35 16.10 10.88
C VAL A 42 -1.95 16.25 12.29
N TRP A 43 -1.14 16.04 13.34
CA TRP A 43 -1.61 16.28 14.72
C TRP A 43 -2.07 17.73 14.93
N GLN A 44 -1.39 18.71 14.32
CA GLN A 44 -1.81 20.11 14.39
C GLN A 44 -3.13 20.35 13.64
N ALA A 45 -3.32 19.72 12.47
CA ALA A 45 -4.57 19.78 11.72
C ALA A 45 -5.74 19.17 12.50
N ILE A 46 -5.57 17.97 13.06
CA ILE A 46 -6.56 17.33 13.94
C ILE A 46 -6.91 18.26 15.10
N THR A 47 -5.91 18.84 15.77
CA THR A 47 -6.13 19.78 16.88
C THR A 47 -6.94 21.00 16.46
N LYS A 48 -6.65 21.54 15.27
CA LYS A 48 -7.37 22.69 14.71
C LYS A 48 -8.84 22.32 14.43
N ASN A 49 -9.09 21.14 13.85
CA ASN A 49 -10.44 20.66 13.56
C ASN A 49 -11.24 20.44 14.86
N LEU A 50 -10.65 19.77 15.85
CA LEU A 50 -11.27 19.55 17.15
C LEU A 50 -11.61 20.86 17.86
N ASN A 51 -10.71 21.85 17.85
CA ASN A 51 -11.00 23.19 18.39
C ASN A 51 -12.08 23.97 17.61
N GLY A 52 -12.47 23.51 16.41
CA GLY A 52 -13.62 24.04 15.68
C GLY A 52 -14.97 23.69 16.32
N HIS A 53 -15.03 22.56 17.03
CA HIS A 53 -16.20 22.10 17.78
C HIS A 53 -16.25 22.75 19.16
N LYS A 54 -16.64 24.03 19.20
CA LYS A 54 -16.63 24.86 20.43
C LYS A 54 -17.58 24.38 21.53
N ASP A 55 -18.57 23.60 21.16
CA ASP A 55 -19.53 22.92 22.03
C ASP A 55 -18.87 21.83 22.88
N LEU A 56 -17.91 21.10 22.30
CA LEU A 56 -17.21 20.01 22.97
C LEU A 56 -15.82 20.42 23.44
N PHE A 57 -15.10 21.23 22.67
CA PHE A 57 -13.69 21.58 22.89
C PHE A 57 -13.53 23.09 23.10
N HIS A 58 -13.02 23.47 24.27
CA HIS A 58 -12.74 24.88 24.60
C HIS A 58 -11.36 25.31 24.08
N SER A 59 -10.34 24.49 24.35
CA SER A 59 -8.98 24.66 23.84
C SER A 59 -8.18 23.39 24.11
N VAL A 60 -7.88 22.64 23.05
CA VAL A 60 -6.95 21.50 23.07
C VAL A 60 -5.66 21.84 22.36
N THR A 61 -4.56 21.28 22.86
CA THR A 61 -3.23 21.40 22.25
C THR A 61 -2.89 20.11 21.51
N SER A 62 -2.05 20.22 20.49
CA SER A 62 -1.58 19.05 19.72
C SER A 62 -0.90 18.01 20.59
N ARG A 63 -0.16 18.44 21.61
CA ARG A 63 0.42 17.54 22.61
C ARG A 63 -0.66 16.82 23.41
N GLY A 64 -1.65 17.54 23.92
CA GLY A 64 -2.74 16.96 24.71
C GLY A 64 -3.59 15.96 23.92
N VAL A 65 -3.82 16.22 22.63
CA VAL A 65 -4.52 15.30 21.72
C VAL A 65 -3.72 14.01 21.52
N SER A 66 -2.42 14.12 21.23
CA SER A 66 -1.54 12.96 21.05
C SER A 66 -1.38 12.13 22.33
N ASP A 67 -1.21 12.79 23.48
CA ASP A 67 -1.12 12.13 24.79
C ASP A 67 -2.43 11.42 25.15
N ARG A 68 -3.59 12.02 24.82
CA ARG A 68 -4.90 11.38 25.04
C ARG A 68 -5.02 10.09 24.25
N PHE A 69 -4.75 10.12 22.95
CA PHE A 69 -4.82 8.92 22.13
C PHE A 69 -3.86 7.83 22.61
N THR A 70 -2.65 8.21 23.02
CA THR A 70 -1.67 7.27 23.63
C THR A 70 -2.25 6.59 24.87
N LEU A 71 -2.98 7.33 25.71
CA LEU A 71 -3.66 6.77 26.89
C LEU A 71 -4.79 5.81 26.50
N ILE A 72 -5.59 6.16 25.48
CA ILE A 72 -6.68 5.30 24.97
C ILE A 72 -6.10 3.96 24.49
N LEU A 73 -5.11 4.00 23.59
CA LEU A 73 -4.42 2.80 23.09
C LEU A 73 -3.87 1.93 24.22
N ARG A 74 -3.24 2.56 25.22
CA ARG A 74 -2.68 1.83 26.37
C ARG A 74 -3.75 1.09 27.15
N ARG A 75 -4.91 1.73 27.37
CA ARG A 75 -6.05 1.12 28.08
C ARG A 75 -6.65 -0.03 27.28
N TYR A 76 -6.82 0.16 25.98
CA TYR A 76 -7.33 -0.88 25.08
C TYR A 76 -6.44 -2.11 25.06
N LYS A 77 -5.12 -1.93 24.88
CA LYS A 77 -4.16 -3.05 24.91
C LYS A 77 -4.15 -3.78 26.26
N ALA A 78 -4.36 -3.06 27.37
CA ALA A 78 -4.49 -3.69 28.69
C ALA A 78 -5.80 -4.48 28.83
N LYS A 79 -6.93 -3.95 28.34
CA LYS A 79 -8.23 -4.63 28.33
C LYS A 79 -8.19 -5.91 27.48
N ASN A 80 -7.71 -5.84 26.23
CA ASN A 80 -7.62 -7.01 25.35
C ASN A 80 -6.70 -8.11 25.93
N ALA A 81 -5.61 -7.74 26.63
CA ALA A 81 -4.75 -8.72 27.29
C ALA A 81 -5.43 -9.44 28.47
N GLU A 82 -6.42 -8.80 29.11
CA GLU A 82 -7.25 -9.37 30.17
C GLU A 82 -8.39 -10.22 29.58
N GLU A 83 -9.03 -9.78 28.48
CA GLU A 83 -10.11 -10.49 27.80
C GLU A 83 -9.65 -11.76 27.07
N LEU A 84 -8.41 -11.81 26.56
CA LEU A 84 -7.78 -13.06 26.09
C LEU A 84 -7.65 -14.13 27.18
N LYS A 85 -7.82 -13.77 28.47
CA LYS A 85 -7.91 -14.72 29.59
C LYS A 85 -9.34 -15.08 30.01
N SER A 86 -10.36 -14.39 29.54
CA SER A 86 -11.75 -14.62 29.91
C SER A 86 -12.65 -14.41 28.70
N THR A 87 -13.06 -15.51 28.06
CA THR A 87 -13.92 -15.49 26.88
C THR A 87 -15.22 -14.74 27.17
N GLY A 88 -15.44 -13.63 26.47
CA GLY A 88 -16.68 -12.86 26.56
C GLY A 88 -16.89 -12.10 25.25
N GLU A 89 -17.85 -12.57 24.45
CA GLU A 89 -18.34 -11.92 23.24
C GLU A 89 -19.02 -10.60 23.62
N GLY A 90 -18.35 -9.49 23.35
CA GLY A 90 -18.85 -8.13 23.57
C GLY A 90 -19.41 -7.55 22.28
N SER A 91 -20.58 -6.92 22.36
CA SER A 91 -21.12 -6.11 21.27
C SER A 91 -20.15 -4.98 20.93
N GLU A 92 -19.63 -4.96 19.71
CA GLU A 92 -18.73 -3.91 19.21
C GLU A 92 -19.51 -2.61 19.01
N ASP A 93 -19.24 -1.62 19.85
CA ASP A 93 -19.70 -0.25 19.64
C ASP A 93 -18.75 0.51 18.69
N GLU A 94 -19.19 1.69 18.21
CA GLU A 94 -18.38 2.48 17.28
C GLU A 94 -17.02 2.87 17.86
N TYR A 95 -16.95 3.05 19.18
CA TYR A 95 -15.72 3.37 19.89
C TYR A 95 -14.70 2.23 19.74
N ASP A 96 -15.14 1.00 20.03
CA ASP A 96 -14.32 -0.20 19.95
C ASP A 96 -13.87 -0.48 18.50
N LEU A 97 -14.75 -0.31 17.51
CA LEU A 97 -14.41 -0.46 16.08
C LEU A 97 -13.34 0.53 15.61
N LEU A 98 -13.53 1.83 15.91
CA LEU A 98 -12.56 2.86 15.55
C LEU A 98 -11.21 2.63 16.23
N LEU A 99 -11.24 2.18 17.48
CA LEU A 99 -10.04 1.93 18.25
C LEU A 99 -9.27 0.72 17.73
N GLU A 100 -9.96 -0.35 17.33
CA GLU A 100 -9.35 -1.51 16.68
C GLU A 100 -8.72 -1.12 15.34
N GLU A 101 -9.45 -0.42 14.45
CA GLU A 101 -8.94 0.01 13.15
C GLU A 101 -7.70 0.90 13.29
N LEU A 102 -7.75 1.91 14.16
CA LEU A 102 -6.62 2.80 14.40
C LEU A 102 -5.44 2.08 15.06
N THR A 103 -5.69 1.09 15.91
CA THR A 103 -4.63 0.25 16.48
C THR A 103 -3.95 -0.55 15.38
N HIS A 104 -4.71 -1.21 14.52
CA HIS A 104 -4.19 -1.99 13.40
C HIS A 104 -3.36 -1.13 12.45
N LEU A 105 -3.86 0.06 12.07
CA LEU A 105 -3.13 1.01 11.23
C LEU A 105 -1.84 1.51 11.89
N SER A 106 -1.87 1.75 13.21
CA SER A 106 -0.65 2.13 13.96
C SER A 106 0.39 1.02 13.91
N GLU A 107 -0.01 -0.22 14.14
CA GLU A 107 0.91 -1.36 14.17
C GLU A 107 1.50 -1.66 12.79
N GLU A 108 0.71 -1.54 11.72
CA GLU A 108 1.20 -1.68 10.36
C GLU A 108 2.22 -0.59 9.99
N SER A 109 1.95 0.65 10.40
CA SER A 109 2.88 1.77 10.23
C SER A 109 4.22 1.51 10.94
N ASP A 110 4.17 1.00 12.18
CA ASP A 110 5.37 0.68 12.97
C ASP A 110 6.15 -0.49 12.37
N LYS A 111 5.47 -1.55 11.90
CA LYS A 111 6.10 -2.69 11.20
C LYS A 111 6.84 -2.23 9.95
N LYS A 112 6.21 -1.40 9.11
CA LYS A 112 6.83 -0.83 7.91
C LYS A 112 8.07 -0.02 8.26
N ALA A 113 7.97 0.85 9.27
CA ALA A 113 9.10 1.67 9.71
C ALA A 113 10.28 0.81 10.24
N ASN A 114 10.00 -0.30 10.91
CA ASN A 114 11.03 -1.21 11.40
C ASN A 114 11.72 -1.96 10.25
N ALA A 115 10.94 -2.47 9.28
CA ALA A 115 11.48 -3.14 8.09
C ALA A 115 12.40 -2.22 7.27
N GLU A 116 12.00 -0.97 7.08
CA GLU A 116 12.83 0.04 6.41
C GLU A 116 14.13 0.32 7.18
N ALA A 117 14.06 0.40 8.51
CA ALA A 117 15.25 0.61 9.34
C ALA A 117 16.21 -0.58 9.30
N GLU A 118 15.69 -1.81 9.24
CA GLU A 118 16.49 -3.03 9.15
C GLU A 118 17.19 -3.13 7.79
N SER A 119 16.47 -2.89 6.70
CA SER A 119 17.06 -2.82 5.35
C SER A 119 18.14 -1.74 5.24
N ALA A 120 17.92 -0.57 5.84
CA ALA A 120 18.92 0.50 5.86
C ALA A 120 20.19 0.09 6.62
N LYS A 121 20.05 -0.59 7.77
CA LYS A 121 21.20 -1.12 8.54
C LYS A 121 21.98 -2.16 7.74
N GLU A 122 21.27 -3.06 7.05
CA GLU A 122 21.90 -4.09 6.22
C GLU A 122 22.72 -3.47 5.09
N LYS A 123 22.18 -2.47 4.39
CA LYS A 123 22.91 -1.73 3.35
C LYS A 123 24.16 -1.04 3.89
N ILE A 124 24.04 -0.35 5.03
CA ILE A 124 25.19 0.30 5.67
C ILE A 124 26.24 -0.74 6.09
N SER A 125 25.81 -1.90 6.59
CA SER A 125 26.72 -2.99 6.95
C SER A 125 27.44 -3.56 5.73
N ALA A 126 26.72 -3.81 4.63
CA ALA A 126 27.29 -4.32 3.39
C ALA A 126 28.27 -3.31 2.76
N GLU A 127 27.93 -2.02 2.74
CA GLU A 127 28.84 -0.95 2.28
C GLU A 127 30.10 -0.86 3.15
N LYS A 128 29.94 -0.98 4.47
CA LYS A 128 31.06 -0.99 5.40
C LYS A 128 31.97 -2.20 5.18
N GLU A 129 31.40 -3.39 4.97
CA GLU A 129 32.16 -4.60 4.67
C GLU A 129 32.92 -4.45 3.35
N LEU A 130 32.26 -3.97 2.30
CA LEU A 130 32.88 -3.68 1.00
C LEU A 130 34.05 -2.69 1.15
N ALA A 131 33.86 -1.60 1.91
CA ALA A 131 34.91 -0.60 2.13
C ALA A 131 36.10 -1.18 2.91
N LEU A 132 35.85 -2.03 3.91
CA LEU A 132 36.92 -2.72 4.64
C LEU A 132 37.68 -3.69 3.75
N ASP A 133 36.98 -4.41 2.87
CA ASP A 133 37.62 -5.33 1.94
C ASP A 133 38.48 -4.59 0.91
N ILE A 134 37.98 -3.50 0.31
CA ILE A 134 38.79 -2.63 -0.57
C ILE A 134 40.04 -2.11 0.14
N ARG A 135 39.90 -1.64 1.38
CA ARG A 135 41.04 -1.18 2.19
C ARG A 135 42.03 -2.31 2.45
N LYS A 136 41.55 -3.51 2.76
CA LYS A 136 42.40 -4.69 2.99
C LYS A 136 43.17 -5.05 1.73
N ARG A 137 42.50 -5.11 0.56
CA ARG A 137 43.12 -5.36 -0.75
C ARG A 137 44.21 -4.34 -1.08
N ALA A 138 43.97 -3.06 -0.82
CA ALA A 138 44.96 -2.01 -1.05
C ALA A 138 46.21 -2.13 -0.16
N MET A 139 46.09 -2.78 1.01
CA MET A 139 47.19 -2.99 1.96
C MET A 139 47.87 -4.36 1.79
N GLU A 140 47.48 -5.16 0.78
CA GLU A 140 48.11 -6.46 0.51
C GLU A 140 49.52 -6.28 -0.05
N THR A 141 50.46 -7.09 0.42
CA THR A 141 51.78 -7.19 -0.20
C THR A 141 51.70 -7.96 -1.53
N MET A 142 52.65 -7.73 -2.45
CA MET A 142 52.68 -8.38 -3.78
C MET A 142 52.50 -9.90 -3.74
N GLY A 143 53.05 -10.57 -2.72
CA GLY A 143 52.90 -12.03 -2.52
C GLY A 143 51.53 -12.46 -1.99
N GLN A 144 50.81 -11.59 -1.27
CA GLN A 144 49.45 -11.83 -0.82
C GLN A 144 48.45 -11.59 -1.97
N THR A 145 48.62 -10.49 -2.73
CA THR A 145 47.81 -10.19 -3.91
C THR A 145 47.91 -11.30 -4.95
N SER A 146 49.12 -11.81 -5.23
CA SER A 146 49.33 -12.91 -6.18
C SER A 146 48.71 -14.25 -5.72
N LYS A 147 48.64 -14.51 -4.40
CA LYS A 147 47.94 -15.69 -3.86
C LYS A 147 46.43 -15.52 -3.92
N ARG A 148 45.91 -14.32 -3.65
CA ARG A 148 44.47 -14.02 -3.71
C ARG A 148 43.96 -14.02 -5.15
N THR A 149 44.62 -13.36 -6.10
CA THR A 149 44.22 -13.43 -7.51
C THR A 149 44.23 -14.87 -8.02
N LYS A 150 45.20 -15.70 -7.61
CA LYS A 150 45.21 -17.12 -7.95
C LYS A 150 44.10 -17.93 -7.26
N SER A 151 43.60 -17.50 -6.10
CA SER A 151 42.47 -18.13 -5.40
C SER A 151 41.12 -17.65 -5.92
N ASP A 152 40.97 -16.36 -6.24
CA ASP A 152 39.80 -15.78 -6.93
C ASP A 152 39.71 -16.37 -8.35
N GLU A 153 40.83 -16.52 -9.06
CA GLU A 153 40.91 -17.24 -10.35
C GLU A 153 40.60 -18.74 -10.21
N LEU A 154 40.82 -19.37 -9.06
CA LEU A 154 40.43 -20.77 -8.78
C LEU A 154 38.96 -20.89 -8.33
N GLN A 155 38.36 -19.80 -7.87
CA GLN A 155 36.94 -19.72 -7.53
C GLN A 155 36.10 -19.36 -8.77
N ASP A 156 36.67 -18.62 -9.72
CA ASP A 156 36.15 -18.39 -11.08
C ASP A 156 36.51 -19.54 -12.05
N ASN A 157 37.62 -20.25 -11.81
CA ASN A 157 37.95 -21.54 -12.42
C ASN A 157 37.89 -22.67 -11.40
N GLU A 158 36.68 -23.14 -11.09
CA GLU A 158 36.44 -24.55 -10.71
C GLU A 158 36.69 -25.50 -11.92
N ILE A 159 37.66 -25.12 -12.77
CA ILE A 159 38.23 -25.81 -13.92
C ILE A 159 39.74 -25.52 -13.88
N ASN A 160 40.44 -26.00 -12.87
CA ASN A 160 41.79 -26.54 -13.03
C ASN A 160 42.31 -27.05 -11.68
N GLU A 161 41.91 -28.29 -11.35
CA GLU A 161 42.73 -29.07 -10.44
C GLU A 161 44.09 -29.32 -11.08
N ARG A 162 45.11 -28.92 -10.33
CA ARG A 162 46.51 -28.90 -10.73
C ARG A 162 47.02 -30.33 -10.88
N LYS A 163 47.64 -30.60 -12.04
CA LYS A 163 48.75 -31.54 -12.27
C LYS A 163 48.77 -32.77 -11.34
N LYS A 164 48.17 -33.89 -11.76
CA LYS A 164 48.68 -35.23 -11.43
C LYS A 164 48.56 -36.16 -12.65
N GLY A 165 49.58 -37.00 -12.82
CA GLY A 165 49.97 -37.65 -14.08
C GLY A 165 48.94 -38.53 -14.81
N ARG A 166 49.14 -38.60 -16.14
CA ARG A 166 48.80 -39.66 -17.12
C ARG A 166 47.57 -40.53 -16.80
N THR A 167 46.41 -40.27 -17.42
CA THR A 167 45.46 -41.30 -17.93
C THR A 167 44.50 -40.66 -18.94
N GLY A 168 44.44 -41.17 -20.18
CA GLY A 168 43.66 -40.60 -21.30
C GLY A 168 42.13 -40.79 -21.25
N GLY A 169 41.58 -41.32 -20.16
CA GLY A 169 40.12 -41.44 -19.96
C GLY A 169 39.46 -40.17 -19.43
N ASP A 170 40.22 -39.29 -18.78
CA ASP A 170 39.70 -38.11 -18.08
C ASP A 170 39.29 -36.98 -19.03
N THR A 171 39.91 -36.93 -20.22
CA THR A 171 39.65 -35.90 -21.24
C THR A 171 38.28 -36.03 -21.91
N LEU A 172 37.77 -37.24 -22.13
CA LEU A 172 36.45 -37.43 -22.76
C LEU A 172 35.32 -37.13 -21.77
N ALA A 173 35.45 -37.57 -20.52
CA ALA A 173 34.52 -37.24 -19.45
C ALA A 173 34.47 -35.72 -19.19
N TRP A 174 35.60 -35.03 -19.30
CA TRP A 174 35.64 -33.56 -19.18
C TRP A 174 34.93 -32.86 -20.35
N LEU A 175 35.08 -33.36 -21.59
CA LEU A 175 34.42 -32.80 -22.77
C LEU A 175 32.90 -33.00 -22.72
N GLU A 176 32.43 -34.18 -22.32
CA GLU A 176 31.01 -34.49 -22.16
C GLU A 176 30.38 -33.64 -21.04
N LYS A 177 31.04 -33.57 -19.88
CA LYS A 177 30.61 -32.73 -18.75
C LYS A 177 30.65 -31.23 -19.05
N LYS A 178 31.53 -30.80 -19.97
CA LYS A 178 31.55 -29.42 -20.48
C LYS A 178 30.38 -29.18 -21.43
N ALA A 179 30.10 -30.10 -22.35
CA ALA A 179 28.96 -29.99 -23.27
C ALA A 179 27.63 -29.94 -22.51
N ASP A 180 27.45 -30.77 -21.47
CA ASP A 180 26.25 -30.76 -20.63
C ASP A 180 26.06 -29.46 -19.86
N ARG A 181 27.15 -28.86 -19.35
CA ARG A 181 27.08 -27.55 -18.66
C ARG A 181 26.72 -26.43 -19.63
N ASP A 182 27.34 -26.40 -20.80
CA ASP A 182 27.04 -25.41 -21.83
C ASP A 182 25.58 -25.55 -22.32
N LEU A 183 25.10 -26.79 -22.46
CA LEU A 183 23.71 -27.06 -22.82
C LEU A 183 22.75 -26.54 -21.75
N LYS A 184 23.01 -26.86 -20.48
CA LYS A 184 22.18 -26.46 -19.34
C LYS A 184 22.16 -24.95 -19.12
N TYR A 185 23.30 -24.28 -19.31
CA TYR A 185 23.37 -22.82 -19.24
C TYR A 185 22.54 -22.16 -20.35
N LYS A 186 22.64 -22.69 -21.58
CA LYS A 186 21.87 -22.19 -22.72
C LYS A 186 20.37 -22.45 -22.55
N GLU A 187 20.00 -23.59 -21.95
CA GLU A 187 18.62 -23.92 -21.61
C GLU A 187 18.05 -22.96 -20.56
N LEU A 188 18.81 -22.65 -19.50
CA LEU A 188 18.40 -21.71 -18.46
C LEU A 188 18.19 -20.29 -19.02
N GLN A 189 19.10 -19.82 -19.90
CA GLN A 189 18.93 -18.54 -20.59
C GLN A 189 17.68 -18.50 -21.47
N LEU A 190 17.38 -19.59 -22.18
CA LEU A 190 16.18 -19.69 -23.00
C LEU A 190 14.90 -19.71 -22.16
N GLU A 191 14.94 -20.35 -20.98
CA GLU A 191 13.80 -20.40 -20.06
C GLU A 191 13.54 -19.03 -19.42
N GLU A 192 14.58 -18.32 -19.00
CA GLU A 192 14.47 -16.96 -18.48
C GLU A 192 13.90 -15.99 -19.54
N GLN A 193 14.40 -16.08 -20.77
CA GLN A 193 13.87 -15.29 -21.89
C GLN A 193 12.43 -15.67 -22.27
N ARG A 194 12.01 -16.93 -22.05
CA ARG A 194 10.60 -17.34 -22.20
C ARG A 194 9.73 -16.73 -21.11
N LYS A 195 10.15 -16.82 -19.84
CA LYS A 195 9.42 -16.25 -18.70
C LYS A 195 9.25 -14.75 -18.83
N GLU A 196 10.30 -14.04 -19.25
CA GLU A 196 10.25 -12.60 -19.52
C GLU A 196 9.24 -12.26 -20.64
N ARG A 197 9.25 -13.02 -21.74
CA ARG A 197 8.28 -12.83 -22.84
C ARG A 197 6.85 -13.15 -22.41
N GLU A 198 6.65 -14.18 -21.60
CA GLU A 198 5.34 -14.53 -21.04
C GLU A 198 4.82 -13.45 -20.09
N PHE A 199 5.68 -12.91 -19.24
CA PHE A 199 5.35 -11.81 -18.35
C PHE A 199 4.93 -10.56 -19.14
N GLN A 200 5.74 -10.15 -20.13
CA GLN A 200 5.39 -9.03 -20.99
C GLN A 200 4.12 -9.27 -21.82
N GLN A 201 3.87 -10.50 -22.27
CA GLN A 201 2.62 -10.83 -22.95
C GLN A 201 1.42 -10.76 -22.00
N ARG A 202 1.58 -11.16 -20.74
CA ARG A 202 0.53 -11.07 -19.72
C ARG A 202 0.20 -9.62 -19.41
N GLU A 203 1.20 -8.78 -19.15
CA GLU A 203 0.98 -7.34 -18.93
C GLU A 203 0.32 -6.67 -20.14
N ARG A 204 0.75 -7.00 -21.37
CA ARG A 204 0.08 -6.48 -22.58
C ARG A 204 -1.35 -6.96 -22.73
N LYS A 205 -1.64 -8.22 -22.37
CA LYS A 205 -3.01 -8.76 -22.38
C LYS A 205 -3.88 -8.06 -21.35
N GLU A 206 -3.39 -7.88 -20.13
CA GLU A 206 -4.11 -7.18 -19.06
C GLU A 206 -4.39 -5.71 -19.43
N GLN A 207 -3.41 -5.02 -20.02
CA GLN A 207 -3.61 -3.66 -20.55
C GLN A 207 -4.65 -3.63 -21.67
N MET A 208 -4.60 -4.59 -22.60
CA MET A 208 -5.57 -4.68 -23.69
C MET A 208 -6.98 -5.02 -23.20
N GLU A 209 -7.10 -5.90 -22.21
CA GLU A 209 -8.37 -6.27 -21.58
C GLU A 209 -8.98 -5.09 -20.80
N LEU A 210 -8.14 -4.30 -20.11
CA LEU A 210 -8.58 -3.06 -19.46
C LEU A 210 -9.11 -2.04 -20.48
N ILE A 211 -8.38 -1.85 -21.59
CA ILE A 211 -8.79 -0.95 -22.68
C ILE A 211 -10.11 -1.44 -23.31
N GLN A 212 -10.23 -2.74 -23.57
CA GLN A 212 -11.44 -3.34 -24.11
C GLN A 212 -12.63 -3.14 -23.18
N LYS A 213 -12.44 -3.33 -21.87
CA LYS A 213 -13.48 -3.11 -20.85
C LYS A 213 -13.89 -1.64 -20.78
N GLN A 214 -12.94 -0.70 -20.90
CA GLN A 214 -13.23 0.74 -20.95
C GLN A 214 -14.06 1.11 -22.18
N LEU A 215 -13.69 0.59 -23.36
CA LEU A 215 -14.44 0.78 -24.60
C LEU A 215 -15.85 0.19 -24.52
N GLN A 216 -16.00 -0.99 -23.91
CA GLN A 216 -17.30 -1.63 -23.73
C GLN A 216 -18.21 -0.83 -22.80
N MET A 217 -17.69 -0.36 -21.65
CA MET A 217 -18.46 0.53 -20.76
C MET A 217 -18.86 1.84 -21.45
N GLN A 218 -17.97 2.44 -22.25
CA GLN A 218 -18.29 3.65 -23.00
C GLN A 218 -19.40 3.39 -24.05
N GLY A 219 -19.33 2.26 -24.76
CA GLY A 219 -20.36 1.86 -25.72
C GLY A 219 -21.73 1.56 -25.07
N GLU A 220 -21.75 0.87 -23.93
CA GLU A 220 -22.97 0.61 -23.17
C GLU A 220 -23.59 1.91 -22.62
N SER A 221 -22.77 2.82 -22.09
CA SER A 221 -23.22 4.13 -21.63
C SER A 221 -23.86 4.94 -22.77
N GLN A 222 -23.26 4.91 -23.96
CA GLN A 222 -23.78 5.62 -25.13
C GLN A 222 -25.09 5.02 -25.64
N LYS A 223 -25.22 3.69 -25.64
CA LYS A 223 -26.49 2.99 -25.95
C LYS A 223 -27.57 3.30 -24.93
N GLN A 224 -27.25 3.31 -23.65
CA GLN A 224 -28.20 3.62 -22.58
C GLN A 224 -28.71 5.06 -22.71
N GLN A 225 -27.82 6.01 -23.05
CA GLN A 225 -28.20 7.41 -23.29
C GLN A 225 -29.10 7.55 -24.53
N GLN A 226 -28.82 6.82 -25.62
CA GLN A 226 -29.71 6.77 -26.80
C GLN A 226 -31.07 6.14 -26.46
N GLN A 227 -31.11 5.07 -25.68
CA GLN A 227 -32.36 4.46 -25.23
C GLN A 227 -33.19 5.41 -24.36
N GLN A 228 -32.55 6.15 -23.44
CA GLN A 228 -33.22 7.18 -22.66
C GLN A 228 -33.79 8.30 -23.55
N GLN A 229 -33.03 8.79 -24.53
CA GLN A 229 -33.55 9.77 -25.50
C GLN A 229 -34.72 9.22 -26.31
N MET A 230 -34.64 7.96 -26.77
CA MET A 230 -35.70 7.33 -27.54
C MET A 230 -36.96 7.11 -26.71
N MET A 231 -36.83 6.72 -25.44
CA MET A 231 -37.93 6.61 -24.49
C MET A 231 -38.58 7.97 -24.23
N LEU A 232 -37.77 9.01 -24.02
CA LEU A 232 -38.25 10.39 -23.85
C LEU A 232 -39.02 10.87 -25.10
N MET A 233 -38.49 10.60 -26.28
CA MET A 233 -39.12 10.96 -27.55
C MET A 233 -40.43 10.19 -27.77
N GLN A 234 -40.48 8.90 -27.42
CA GLN A 234 -41.72 8.10 -27.48
C GLN A 234 -42.78 8.63 -26.50
N GLN A 235 -42.38 8.99 -25.28
CA GLN A 235 -43.29 9.60 -24.30
C GLN A 235 -43.85 10.93 -24.83
N MET A 236 -43.00 11.78 -25.41
CA MET A 236 -43.44 13.05 -26.00
C MET A 236 -44.40 12.83 -27.19
N MET A 237 -44.13 11.83 -28.04
CA MET A 237 -45.00 11.47 -29.16
C MET A 237 -46.36 10.95 -28.68
N SER A 238 -46.38 10.14 -27.61
CA SER A 238 -47.60 9.64 -26.99
C SER A 238 -48.45 10.77 -26.39
N ILE A 239 -47.82 11.72 -25.69
CA ILE A 239 -48.52 12.90 -25.15
C ILE A 239 -49.09 13.76 -26.28
N MET A 240 -48.33 13.97 -27.36
CA MET A 240 -48.78 14.74 -28.52
C MET A 240 -49.96 14.07 -29.22
N GLN A 241 -49.91 12.74 -29.41
CA GLN A 241 -51.01 11.97 -29.98
C GLN A 241 -52.26 12.03 -29.10
N GLN A 242 -52.09 11.94 -27.78
CA GLN A 242 -53.19 12.07 -26.83
C GLN A 242 -53.82 13.48 -26.88
N GLN A 243 -53.01 14.54 -26.98
CA GLN A 243 -53.51 15.90 -27.19
C GLN A 243 -54.27 16.03 -28.52
N GLN A 244 -53.75 15.47 -29.61
CA GLN A 244 -54.45 15.50 -30.91
C GLN A 244 -55.80 14.78 -30.86
N GLN A 245 -55.88 13.62 -30.21
CA GLN A 245 -57.13 12.89 -30.03
C GLN A 245 -58.12 13.68 -29.16
N GLN A 246 -57.66 14.33 -28.09
CA GLN A 246 -58.51 15.20 -27.26
C GLN A 246 -59.05 16.38 -28.06
N LEU A 247 -58.21 17.02 -28.88
CA LEU A 247 -58.63 18.13 -29.75
C LEU A 247 -59.65 17.67 -30.81
N GLN A 248 -59.44 16.52 -31.46
CA GLN A 248 -60.40 15.96 -32.42
C GLN A 248 -61.74 15.57 -31.76
N LEU A 249 -61.70 15.04 -30.54
CA LEU A 249 -62.90 14.73 -29.73
C LEU A 249 -63.63 16.00 -29.29
N PHE A 250 -62.92 17.10 -29.09
CA PHE A 250 -63.51 18.39 -28.72
C PHE A 250 -64.18 19.06 -29.93
N THR A 251 -63.51 19.08 -31.09
CA THR A 251 -64.07 19.66 -32.32
C THR A 251 -65.26 18.86 -32.86
N SER A 252 -65.22 17.52 -32.82
CA SER A 252 -66.34 16.67 -33.25
C SER A 252 -67.57 16.71 -32.33
N LYS A 253 -67.43 17.20 -31.09
CA LYS A 253 -68.54 17.48 -30.18
C LYS A 253 -69.15 18.86 -30.40
N GLN A 254 -68.37 19.85 -30.85
CA GLN A 254 -68.90 21.17 -31.21
C GLN A 254 -69.68 21.17 -32.53
N ASP A 255 -69.38 20.26 -33.47
CA ASP A 255 -70.10 20.16 -34.75
C ASP A 255 -71.44 19.39 -34.67
N LYS A 256 -71.86 18.95 -33.47
CA LYS A 256 -73.10 18.15 -33.26
C LYS A 256 -74.19 18.85 -32.44
N ASP A 257 -73.95 20.08 -32.00
CA ASP A 257 -74.97 20.97 -31.41
C ASP A 257 -75.27 22.13 -32.39
#